data_AF-A0AAJ2LG17-F1
#
_entry.id   AF-A0AAJ2LG17-F1
#
_cell.length_a   1.000
_cell.length_b   1.000
_cell.length_c   1.000
_cell.angle_alpha   90.00
_cell.angle_beta   90.00
_cell.angle_gamma   90.00
#
_symmetry.space_group_name_H-M   'P 1'
#
loop_
_entity.id
_entity.type
_entity.pdbx_description
1 polymer ?
#
loop_
_entity_poly.entity_id
_entity_poly.type
_entity_poly.pdbx_seq_one_letter_code
_entity_poly.pdbx_strand_id
1 'polypeptide(L)'
;MTDTPEPDMTQRARRALERSIEPVDPIPSGAPDPEILARLEAALLSMPKLRREIFLAVRLDAMSYDQIAKVTGLSVKAVERQFASALCHLDYNLRHGEAPPPRHWWQRWRQGR
;
A
#
# COMPACT_ATOMS: atom_id res chain seq x y z
N MET A 1 -5.49 3.60 -44.34
CA MET A 1 -6.21 2.56 -43.59
C MET A 1 -5.16 1.65 -42.95
N THR A 2 -4.57 2.12 -41.85
CA THR A 2 -3.62 1.36 -41.05
C THR A 2 -4.30 1.11 -39.71
N ASP A 3 -4.99 -0.02 -39.64
CA ASP A 3 -5.49 -0.58 -38.39
C ASP A 3 -4.27 -1.14 -37.65
N THR A 4 -3.78 -0.39 -36.67
CA THR A 4 -2.77 -0.92 -35.75
C THR A 4 -3.54 -1.65 -34.66
N PRO A 5 -3.44 -2.98 -34.53
CA PRO A 5 -4.20 -3.68 -33.52
C PRO A 5 -3.73 -3.22 -32.13
N GLU A 6 -4.66 -2.65 -31.37
CA GLU A 6 -4.47 -2.27 -29.97
C GLU A 6 -3.97 -3.48 -29.16
N PRO A 7 -2.86 -3.37 -28.43
CA PRO A 7 -2.26 -4.52 -27.75
C PRO A 7 -3.20 -5.09 -26.69
N ASP A 8 -3.32 -6.42 -26.70
CA ASP A 8 -4.09 -7.21 -25.73
C ASP A 8 -3.80 -6.75 -24.30
N MET A 9 -4.84 -6.65 -23.48
CA MET A 9 -4.82 -6.15 -22.11
C MET A 9 -3.75 -6.86 -21.26
N THR A 10 -3.53 -8.15 -21.53
CA THR A 10 -2.48 -8.98 -20.94
C THR A 10 -1.08 -8.43 -21.20
N GLN A 11 -0.82 -7.94 -22.42
CA GLN A 11 0.47 -7.40 -22.82
C GLN A 11 0.71 -5.99 -22.27
N ARG A 12 -0.36 -5.19 -22.11
CA ARG A 12 -0.29 -3.91 -21.39
C ARG A 12 -0.01 -4.11 -19.90
N ALA A 13 -0.69 -5.06 -19.26
CA ALA A 13 -0.48 -5.39 -17.84
C ALA A 13 0.95 -5.90 -17.60
N ARG A 14 1.47 -6.76 -18.49
CA ARG A 14 2.85 -7.26 -18.42
C ARG A 14 3.88 -6.13 -18.55
N ARG A 15 3.72 -5.22 -19.51
CA ARG A 15 4.59 -4.02 -19.65
C ARG A 15 4.50 -3.05 -18.47
N ALA A 16 3.34 -2.96 -17.82
CA ALA A 16 3.19 -2.14 -16.61
C ALA A 16 3.95 -2.76 -15.42
N LEU A 17 3.84 -4.08 -15.25
CA LEU A 17 4.58 -4.84 -14.25
C LEU A 17 6.09 -4.76 -14.50
N GLU A 18 6.53 -4.95 -15.73
CA GLU A 18 7.95 -4.93 -16.12
C GLU A 18 8.60 -3.55 -15.87
N ARG A 19 7.84 -2.46 -16.10
CA ARG A 19 8.26 -1.10 -15.72
C ARG A 19 8.24 -0.84 -14.21
N SER A 20 7.41 -1.57 -13.47
CA SER A 20 7.29 -1.42 -12.00
C SER A 20 8.30 -2.29 -11.26
N ILE A 21 8.85 -3.31 -11.92
CA ILE A 21 9.95 -4.16 -11.43
C ILE A 21 11.32 -3.57 -11.83
N GLU A 22 11.36 -2.41 -12.51
CA GLU A 22 12.63 -1.70 -12.64
C GLU A 22 13.26 -1.52 -11.26
N PRO A 23 14.58 -1.73 -11.13
CA PRO A 23 15.22 -1.66 -9.84
C PRO A 23 15.02 -0.24 -9.30
N VAL A 24 14.13 -0.12 -8.32
CA VAL A 24 14.25 0.95 -7.32
C VAL A 24 15.71 0.93 -6.90
N ASP A 25 16.35 2.11 -6.89
CA ASP A 25 17.75 2.29 -6.50
C ASP A 25 18.12 1.29 -5.40
N PRO A 26 19.32 0.66 -5.47
CA PRO A 26 19.70 -0.36 -4.49
C PRO A 26 19.37 0.15 -3.11
N ILE A 27 18.50 -0.59 -2.38
CA ILE A 27 18.08 -0.23 -1.02
C ILE A 27 19.38 0.11 -0.29
N PRO A 28 19.59 1.37 0.14
CA PRO A 28 20.88 1.79 0.64
C PRO A 28 21.26 0.82 1.76
N SER A 29 22.40 0.15 1.61
CA SER A 29 22.88 -0.89 2.53
C SER A 29 23.20 -0.34 3.94
N GLY A 30 22.92 0.95 4.19
CA GLY A 30 23.06 1.62 5.46
C GLY A 30 21.79 1.56 6.30
N ALA A 31 21.91 1.95 7.56
CA ALA A 31 20.75 2.13 8.42
C ALA A 31 19.77 3.12 7.77
N PRO A 32 18.46 2.85 7.80
CA PRO A 32 17.46 3.78 7.30
C PRO A 32 17.59 5.13 8.00
N ASP A 33 17.37 6.22 7.24
CA ASP A 33 17.43 7.58 7.76
C ASP A 33 16.57 7.68 9.04
N PRO A 34 17.15 8.09 10.19
CA PRO A 34 16.44 8.15 11.46
C PRO A 34 15.21 9.08 11.40
N GLU A 35 15.20 10.10 10.56
CA GLU A 35 14.03 10.96 10.37
C GLU A 35 12.90 10.21 9.67
N ILE A 36 13.23 9.40 8.65
CA ILE A 36 12.26 8.57 7.94
C ILE A 36 11.67 7.51 8.88
N LEU A 37 12.51 6.88 9.71
CA LEU A 37 12.07 5.93 10.73
C LEU A 37 11.12 6.57 11.73
N ALA A 38 11.48 7.72 12.30
CA ALA A 38 10.63 8.42 13.26
C ALA A 38 9.27 8.79 12.64
N ARG A 39 9.25 9.22 11.38
CA ARG A 39 8.01 9.56 10.67
C ARG A 39 7.14 8.32 10.39
N LEU A 40 7.75 7.18 10.06
CA LEU A 40 7.04 5.90 9.93
C LEU A 40 6.41 5.46 11.24
N GLU A 41 7.16 5.54 12.35
CA GLU A 41 6.67 5.18 13.68
C GLU A 41 5.49 6.06 14.10
N ALA A 42 5.61 7.38 13.95
CA ALA A 42 4.52 8.32 14.23
C ALA A 42 3.28 8.04 13.36
N ALA A 43 3.48 7.76 12.07
CA ALA A 43 2.40 7.40 11.16
C ALA A 43 1.70 6.09 11.55
N LEU A 44 2.43 5.08 12.02
CA LEU A 44 1.85 3.83 12.53
C LEU A 44 1.06 4.05 13.83
N LEU A 45 1.58 4.87 14.75
CA LEU A 45 0.95 5.16 16.03
C LEU A 45 -0.34 5.97 15.87
N SER A 46 -0.40 6.87 14.89
CA SER A 46 -1.60 7.66 14.58
C SER A 46 -2.73 6.84 13.92
N MET A 47 -2.46 5.61 13.45
CA MET A 47 -3.50 4.75 12.90
C MET A 47 -4.43 4.18 13.99
N PRO A 48 -5.72 3.97 13.66
CA PRO A 48 -6.60 3.14 14.47
C PRO A 48 -5.97 1.76 14.72
N LYS A 49 -6.09 1.28 15.96
CA LYS A 49 -5.46 0.04 16.45
C LYS A 49 -5.62 -1.13 15.48
N LEU A 50 -6.85 -1.46 15.09
CA LEU A 50 -7.15 -2.57 14.17
C LEU A 50 -6.43 -2.44 12.82
N ARG A 51 -6.33 -1.23 12.27
CA ARG A 51 -5.67 -0.99 10.98
C ARG A 51 -4.16 -1.22 11.08
N ARG A 52 -3.57 -0.74 12.18
CA ARG A 52 -2.15 -0.95 12.50
C ARG A 52 -1.85 -2.44 12.65
N GLU A 53 -2.67 -3.16 13.42
CA GLU A 53 -2.52 -4.60 13.65
C GLU A 53 -2.58 -5.39 12.33
N ILE A 54 -3.54 -5.09 11.45
CA ILE A 54 -3.63 -5.73 10.13
C ILE A 54 -2.39 -5.46 9.28
N PHE A 55 -1.89 -4.21 9.26
CA PHE A 55 -0.69 -3.88 8.51
C PHE A 55 0.54 -4.65 9.01
N LEU A 56 0.73 -4.70 10.34
CA LEU A 56 1.86 -5.40 10.96
C LEU A 56 1.76 -6.92 10.74
N ALA A 57 0.56 -7.50 10.84
CA ALA A 57 0.34 -8.92 10.56
C ALA A 57 0.76 -9.31 9.14
N VAL A 58 0.48 -8.46 8.14
CA VAL A 58 0.91 -8.71 6.75
C VAL A 58 2.41 -8.51 6.58
N ARG A 59 2.98 -7.46 7.17
CA ARG A 59 4.35 -7.02 6.86
C ARG A 59 5.45 -7.61 7.74
N LEU A 60 5.16 -7.84 9.02
CA LEU A 60 6.09 -8.41 9.98
C LEU A 60 5.84 -9.91 10.18
N ASP A 61 4.57 -10.30 10.32
CA ASP A 61 4.20 -11.70 10.60
C ASP A 61 3.94 -12.53 9.33
N ALA A 62 4.04 -11.92 8.14
CA ALA A 62 3.79 -12.55 6.84
C ALA A 62 2.45 -13.30 6.74
N MET A 63 1.44 -12.87 7.50
CA MET A 63 0.11 -13.49 7.48
C MET A 63 -0.65 -13.20 6.19
N SER A 64 -1.37 -14.19 5.69
CA SER A 64 -2.29 -14.01 4.56
C SER A 64 -3.57 -13.29 4.99
N TYR A 65 -4.27 -12.69 4.03
CA TYR A 65 -5.53 -12.00 4.31
C TYR A 65 -6.61 -12.95 4.86
N ASP A 66 -6.62 -14.21 4.45
CA ASP A 66 -7.52 -15.25 4.98
C ASP A 66 -7.22 -15.58 6.44
N GLN A 67 -5.94 -15.67 6.81
CA GLN A 67 -5.53 -15.91 8.19
C GLN A 67 -5.93 -14.74 9.09
N ILE A 68 -5.69 -13.51 8.62
CA ILE A 68 -6.08 -12.30 9.34
C ILE A 68 -7.61 -12.23 9.49
N ALA A 69 -8.36 -12.47 8.41
CA ALA A 69 -9.82 -12.49 8.41
C ALA A 69 -10.38 -13.45 9.49
N LYS A 70 -9.81 -14.65 9.60
CA LYS A 70 -10.17 -15.64 10.63
C LYS A 70 -9.91 -15.14 12.05
N VAL A 71 -8.74 -14.54 12.29
CA VAL A 71 -8.36 -14.06 13.63
C VAL A 71 -9.17 -12.83 14.05
N THR A 72 -9.44 -11.91 13.12
CA THR A 72 -10.14 -10.66 13.42
C THR A 72 -11.66 -10.76 13.32
N GLY A 73 -12.21 -11.86 12.76
CA GLY A 73 -13.63 -12.00 12.46
C GLY A 73 -14.14 -11.08 11.33
N LEU A 74 -13.23 -10.59 10.49
CA LEU A 74 -13.55 -9.71 9.36
C LEU A 74 -13.71 -10.54 8.08
N SER A 75 -14.36 -9.97 7.06
CA SER A 75 -14.26 -10.53 5.71
C SER A 75 -12.89 -10.22 5.09
N VAL A 76 -12.41 -11.08 4.19
CA VAL A 76 -11.16 -10.85 3.44
C VAL A 76 -11.16 -9.49 2.76
N LYS A 77 -12.28 -9.10 2.14
CA LYS A 77 -12.47 -7.77 1.52
C LYS A 77 -12.37 -6.61 2.52
N ALA A 78 -12.78 -6.82 3.78
CA ALA A 78 -12.60 -5.82 4.83
C ALA A 78 -11.13 -5.72 5.26
N VAL A 79 -10.41 -6.85 5.33
CA VAL A 79 -8.97 -6.88 5.59
C VAL A 79 -8.20 -6.14 4.50
N GLU A 80 -8.47 -6.44 3.22
CA GLU A 80 -7.89 -5.74 2.06
C GLU A 80 -8.10 -4.22 2.15
N ARG A 81 -9.32 -3.80 2.51
CA ARG A 81 -9.65 -2.38 2.67
C ARG A 81 -8.86 -1.71 3.79
N GLN A 82 -8.71 -2.38 4.93
CA GLN A 82 -7.90 -1.84 6.03
C GLN A 82 -6.43 -1.76 5.64
N PHE A 83 -5.91 -2.80 4.98
CA PHE A 83 -4.52 -2.83 4.52
C PHE A 83 -4.22 -1.74 3.49
N ALA A 84 -5.07 -1.59 2.47
CA ALA A 84 -4.96 -0.50 1.49
C ALA A 84 -5.04 0.88 2.16
N SER A 85 -5.94 1.06 3.13
CA SER A 85 -6.04 2.29 3.90
C SER A 85 -4.79 2.57 4.73
N ALA A 86 -4.11 1.53 5.24
CA ALA A 86 -2.85 1.67 5.96
C ALA A 86 -1.73 2.14 5.02
N LEU A 87 -1.62 1.54 3.84
CA LEU A 87 -0.63 1.95 2.82
C LEU A 87 -0.83 3.41 2.41
N CYS A 88 -2.07 3.83 2.15
CA CYS A 88 -2.36 5.24 1.90
C CYS A 88 -1.94 6.10 3.11
N HIS A 89 -2.35 5.76 4.33
CA HIS A 89 -1.97 6.55 5.50
C HIS A 89 -0.44 6.74 5.63
N LEU A 90 0.34 5.68 5.41
CA LEU A 90 1.81 5.75 5.43
C LEU A 90 2.38 6.62 4.30
N ASP A 91 1.96 6.39 3.05
CA ASP A 91 2.43 7.16 1.88
C ASP A 91 2.16 8.66 2.05
N TYR A 92 0.99 9.02 2.58
CA TYR A 92 0.67 10.42 2.85
C TYR A 92 1.60 11.03 3.89
N ASN A 93 1.78 10.36 5.03
CA ASN A 93 2.56 10.90 6.14
C ASN A 93 4.04 11.00 5.76
N LEU A 94 4.57 10.05 5.00
CA LEU A 94 5.94 10.14 4.50
C LEU A 94 6.16 11.37 3.61
N ARG A 95 5.20 11.69 2.75
CA ARG A 95 5.26 12.82 1.80
C ARG A 95 4.95 14.18 2.43
N HIS A 96 4.05 14.24 3.41
CA HIS A 96 3.48 15.50 3.91
C HIS A 96 3.73 15.74 5.42
N GLY A 97 4.43 14.82 6.10
CA GLY A 97 4.57 14.84 7.56
C GLY A 97 3.26 14.47 8.26
N GLU A 98 3.07 14.96 9.50
CA GLU A 98 1.91 14.62 10.36
C GLU A 98 0.58 15.30 9.94
N ALA A 99 0.53 15.93 8.77
CA ALA A 99 -0.72 16.49 8.27
C ALA A 99 -1.80 15.39 8.10
N PRO A 100 -3.07 15.66 8.42
CA PRO A 100 -4.13 14.68 8.19
C PRO A 100 -4.49 14.61 6.70
N PRO A 101 -4.62 13.40 6.10
CA PRO A 101 -4.98 13.27 4.70
C PRO A 101 -6.39 13.82 4.40
N PRO A 102 -6.61 14.42 3.22
CA PRO A 102 -7.93 14.92 2.85
C PRO A 102 -8.96 13.78 2.76
N ARG A 103 -10.17 14.00 3.31
CA ARG A 103 -11.24 13.00 3.51
C ARG A 103 -11.71 12.25 2.25
N HIS A 104 -11.41 12.74 1.05
CA HIS A 104 -11.86 12.16 -0.23
C HIS A 104 -10.77 11.38 -0.97
N TRP A 105 -9.52 11.43 -0.49
CA TRP A 105 -8.36 10.94 -1.21
C TRP A 105 -8.39 9.43 -1.48
N TRP A 106 -8.89 8.62 -0.55
CA TRP A 106 -9.03 7.17 -0.74
C TRP A 106 -10.19 6.76 -1.67
N GLN A 107 -11.10 7.67 -2.03
CA GLN A 107 -12.16 7.37 -3.01
C GLN A 107 -11.63 7.32 -4.45
N ARG A 108 -10.58 8.11 -4.75
CA ARG A 108 -9.95 8.14 -6.08
C ARG A 108 -9.28 6.82 -6.46
N TRP A 109 -8.74 6.10 -5.47
CA TRP A 109 -8.17 4.76 -5.68
C TRP A 109 -9.23 3.65 -5.70
N ARG A 110 -10.43 3.89 -5.14
CA ARG A 110 -11.54 2.92 -5.11
C ARG A 110 -12.35 2.87 -6.41
N GLN A 111 -12.23 3.87 -7.29
CA GLN A 111 -13.01 4.00 -8.54
C GLN A 111 -12.21 3.70 -9.83
N GLY A 112 -10.98 3.22 -9.73
CA GLY A 112 -10.25 2.72 -10.90
C GLY A 112 -10.84 1.39 -11.38
N ARG A 113 -11.73 1.48 -12.39
CA ARG A 113 -12.05 0.37 -13.30
C ARG A 113 -10.89 0.11 -14.25
#